data_AF-A0A392PXV6-F1
#
_entry.id   AF-A0A392PXV6-F1
#
_cell.length_a   1.000
_cell.length_b   1.000
_cell.length_c   1.000
_cell.angle_alpha   90.00
_cell.angle_beta   90.00
_cell.angle_gamma   90.00
#
_symmetry.space_group_name_H-M   'P 1'
#
loop_
_entity.id
_entity.type
_entity.pdbx_description
1 polymer ?
#
loop_
_entity_poly.entity_id
_entity_poly.type
_entity_poly.pdbx_seq_one_letter_code
_entity_poly.pdbx_strand_id
1 'polypeptide(L)' 'PDYRKWKDKENEILDDIEPIILLTKEILHSPRYMDGGRLTVEDEKAVVEKLLAYHPHSEDKIGCGLESIMLLG' A
#
# COMPACT_ATOMS: atom_id res chain seq x y z
N PRO A 1 -33.23 10.74 0.55
CA PRO A 1 -32.41 11.83 1.13
C PRO A 1 -31.03 11.34 1.61
N ASP A 2 -30.96 10.21 2.30
CA ASP A 2 -29.70 9.73 2.91
C ASP A 2 -28.73 9.08 1.92
N TYR A 3 -29.22 8.47 0.84
CA TYR A 3 -28.38 7.84 -0.20
C TYR A 3 -27.29 8.77 -0.77
N ARG A 4 -27.60 10.06 -0.95
CA ARG A 4 -26.64 11.02 -1.49
C ARG A 4 -25.49 11.29 -0.51
N LYS A 5 -25.78 11.37 0.79
CA LYS A 5 -24.78 11.54 1.86
C LYS A 5 -23.83 10.34 1.95
N TRP A 6 -24.35 9.11 1.79
CA TRP A 6 -23.52 7.91 1.77
C TRP A 6 -22.55 7.91 0.58
N LYS A 7 -23.02 8.33 -0.59
CA LYS A 7 -22.18 8.43 -1.80
C LYS A 7 -21.11 9.51 -1.67
N ASP A 8 -21.44 10.66 -1.09
CA ASP A 8 -20.45 11.73 -0.85
C ASP A 8 -19.37 11.24 0.13
N LYS A 9 -19.75 10.49 1.19
CA LYS A 9 -18.80 9.90 2.15
C LYS A 9 -17.93 8.82 1.53
N GLU A 10 -18.50 7.99 0.65
CA GLU A 10 -17.76 6.98 -0.11
C GLU A 10 -16.71 7.64 -1.00
N ASN A 11 -17.06 8.72 -1.72
CA ASN A 11 -16.13 9.48 -2.54
C ASN A 11 -14.99 10.10 -1.70
N GLU A 12 -15.29 10.70 -0.54
CA GLU A 12 -14.24 11.23 0.36
C GLU A 12 -13.23 10.13 0.76
N ILE A 13 -13.72 8.93 1.07
CA ILE A 13 -12.86 7.79 1.43
C ILE A 13 -12.03 7.35 0.22
N LEU A 14 -12.64 7.30 -0.98
CA LEU A 14 -11.93 6.93 -2.20
C LEU A 14 -10.83 7.95 -2.55
N ASP A 15 -11.10 9.25 -2.41
CA ASP A 15 -10.14 10.33 -2.65
C ASP A 15 -8.91 10.22 -1.72
N ASP A 16 -9.10 9.76 -0.48
CA ASP A 16 -8.01 9.52 0.47
C ASP A 16 -7.22 8.22 0.15
N ILE A 17 -7.90 7.18 -0.35
CA ILE A 17 -7.32 5.86 -0.60
C ILE A 17 -6.64 5.77 -1.98
N GLU A 18 -7.16 6.43 -3.01
CA GLU A 18 -6.65 6.34 -4.38
C GLU A 18 -5.16 6.71 -4.49
N PRO A 19 -4.66 7.80 -3.87
CA PRO A 19 -3.23 8.13 -3.91
C PRO A 19 -2.34 7.06 -3.28
N ILE A 20 -2.84 6.39 -2.24
CA ILE A 20 -2.13 5.29 -1.56
C ILE A 20 -1.99 4.08 -2.49
N ILE A 21 -3.09 3.72 -3.16
CA ILE A 21 -3.09 2.61 -4.12
C ILE A 21 -2.15 2.93 -5.29
N LEU A 22 -2.24 4.14 -5.84
CA LEU A 22 -1.41 4.56 -6.97
C LEU A 22 0.08 4.52 -6.62
N LEU A 23 0.48 5.16 -5.53
CA LEU A 23 1.88 5.16 -5.08
C LEU A 23 2.40 3.74 -4.86
N THR A 24 1.63 2.90 -4.17
CA THR A 24 2.05 1.53 -3.89
C THR A 24 2.18 0.72 -5.17
N LYS A 25 1.26 0.90 -6.12
CA LYS A 25 1.31 0.26 -7.44
C LYS A 25 2.52 0.73 -8.25
N GLU A 26 2.83 2.02 -8.22
CA GLU A 26 4.01 2.60 -8.87
C GLU A 26 5.31 2.02 -8.31
N ILE A 27 5.40 1.80 -6.99
CA ILE A 27 6.55 1.16 -6.34
C ILE A 27 6.66 -0.32 -6.76
N LEU A 28 5.59 -1.09 -6.56
CA LEU A 28 5.60 -2.56 -6.72
C LEU A 28 5.66 -3.03 -8.18
N HIS A 29 5.23 -2.20 -9.13
CA HIS A 29 5.33 -2.50 -10.56
C HIS A 29 6.37 -1.64 -11.27
N SER A 30 7.23 -0.96 -10.51
CA SER A 30 8.27 -0.12 -11.09
C SER A 30 9.29 -0.98 -11.83
N PRO A 31 9.66 -0.64 -13.08
CA PRO A 31 10.76 -1.29 -13.77
C PRO A 31 12.13 -0.99 -13.13
N ARG A 32 12.18 -0.09 -12.12
CA ARG A 32 13.40 0.22 -11.36
C ARG A 32 13.85 -0.93 -10.46
N TYR A 33 12.96 -1.85 -10.16
CA TYR A 33 13.24 -3.02 -9.33
C TYR A 33 13.21 -4.27 -10.20
N MET A 34 14.31 -5.02 -10.16
CA MET A 34 14.41 -6.31 -10.82
C MET A 34 13.75 -7.39 -9.97
N ASP A 35 13.46 -8.54 -10.57
CA ASP A 35 13.03 -9.72 -9.84
C ASP A 35 14.05 -10.11 -8.76
N GLY A 36 13.58 -10.37 -7.54
CA GLY A 36 14.39 -10.55 -6.33
C GLY A 36 15.06 -9.27 -5.81
N GLY A 37 14.81 -8.12 -6.44
CA GLY A 37 15.33 -6.82 -6.04
C GLY A 37 14.66 -6.29 -4.77
N ARG A 38 15.47 -5.74 -3.87
CA ARG A 38 15.00 -5.07 -2.65
C ARG A 38 14.51 -3.67 -2.97
N LEU A 39 13.40 -3.27 -2.36
CA LEU A 39 12.95 -1.89 -2.35
C LEU A 39 13.95 -1.00 -1.58
N THR A 40 13.99 0.29 -1.91
CA THR A 40 14.70 1.26 -1.07
C THR A 40 14.00 1.43 0.26
N VAL A 41 14.72 1.87 1.29
CA VAL A 41 14.15 2.08 2.64
C VAL A 41 12.92 3.01 2.62
N GLU A 42 12.93 4.03 1.76
CA GLU A 42 11.80 4.95 1.61
C GLU A 42 10.57 4.28 0.99
N ASP A 43 10.78 3.48 -0.05
CA ASP A 43 9.70 2.73 -0.71
C ASP A 43 9.17 1.59 0.18
N GLU A 44 10.05 0.89 0.90
CA GLU A 44 9.66 -0.11 1.90
C GLU A 44 8.77 0.53 2.96
N LYS A 45 9.19 1.65 3.52
CA LYS A 45 8.40 2.39 4.51
C LYS A 45 7.04 2.79 3.95
N ALA A 46 6.98 3.30 2.72
CA ALA A 46 5.74 3.64 2.07
C ALA A 46 4.81 2.42 1.93
N VAL A 47 5.31 1.28 1.45
CA VAL A 47 4.52 0.05 1.31
C VAL A 47 4.05 -0.47 2.67
N VAL A 48 4.89 -0.42 3.71
CA VAL A 48 4.52 -0.87 5.06
C VAL A 48 3.42 0.01 5.66
N GLU A 49 3.62 1.33 5.68
CA GLU A 49 2.72 2.27 6.35
C GLU A 49 1.42 2.49 5.57
N LYS A 50 1.46 2.42 4.24
CA LYS A 50 0.32 2.76 3.40
C LYS A 50 -0.44 1.54 2.89
N LEU A 51 0.20 0.38 2.74
CA LEU A 51 -0.46 -0.84 2.29
C LEU A 51 -0.55 -1.90 3.39
N LEU A 52 0.59 -2.38 3.91
CA LEU A 52 0.59 -3.54 4.81
C LEU A 52 -0.08 -3.26 6.15
N ALA A 53 -0.03 -2.02 6.64
CA ALA A 53 -0.74 -1.61 7.86
C ALA A 53 -2.27 -1.87 7.80
N TYR A 54 -2.84 -1.87 6.60
CA TYR A 54 -4.27 -2.09 6.36
C TYR A 54 -4.59 -3.51 5.88
N HIS A 55 -3.60 -4.41 5.80
CA HIS A 55 -3.84 -5.79 5.42
C HIS A 55 -4.62 -6.52 6.54
N PRO A 56 -5.65 -7.35 6.23
CA PRO A 56 -6.44 -8.05 7.25
C PRO A 56 -5.63 -8.94 8.20
N HIS A 57 -4.42 -9.33 7.76
CA HIS A 57 -3.45 -10.13 8.50
C HIS A 57 -2.14 -9.36 8.72
N SER A 58 -2.20 -8.04 8.92
CA SER A 58 -1.00 -7.19 9.06
C SER A 58 -0.08 -7.66 10.19
N GLU A 59 -0.66 -8.13 11.30
CA GLU A 59 0.09 -8.68 12.44
C GLU A 59 0.87 -9.95 12.06
N ASP A 60 0.28 -10.87 11.31
CA ASP A 60 0.97 -12.08 10.83
C ASP A 60 2.05 -11.76 9.77
N LYS A 61 1.85 -10.69 9.00
CA LYS A 61 2.74 -10.29 7.89
C LYS A 61 3.91 -9.44 8.34
N ILE A 62 3.73 -8.61 9.36
CA ILE A 62 4.75 -7.69 9.88
C ILE A 62 5.38 -8.26 11.15
N GLY A 63 4.61 -8.88 12.04
CA GLY A 63 5.09 -9.59 13.23
C GLY A 63 6.09 -8.77 14.06
N CYS A 64 7.25 -9.39 14.35
CA CYS A 64 8.37 -8.75 15.07
C CYS A 64 9.15 -7.71 14.26
N GLY A 65 8.76 -7.46 13.00
CA GLY A 65 9.41 -6.55 12.07
C GLY A 65 9.66 -7.18 10.70
N LEU A 66 9.92 -6.30 9.72
CA LEU A 66 10.33 -6.67 8.37
C LEU A 66 11.81 -6.34 8.18
N GLU A 67 12.58 -7.30 7.67
CA GLU A 67 13.98 -7.05 7.28
C GLU A 67 14.06 -6.34 5.92
N SER A 68 13.24 -6.80 4.95
CA SER A 68 13.09 -6.14 3.66
C SER A 68 11.85 -6.60 2.90
N ILE A 69 11.44 -5.81 1.90
CA ILE A 69 10.46 -6.18 0.87
C ILE A 69 11.21 -6.38 -0.44
N MET A 70 11.01 -7.56 -1.04
CA MET A 70 11.55 -7.92 -2.35
C MET A 70 10.41 -8.10 -3.34
N LEU A 71 10.62 -7.68 -4.59
CA LEU A 71 9.66 -7.95 -5.66
C LEU A 71 9.92 -9.32 -6.28
N LEU A 72 8.84 -10.04 -6.54
CA LEU A 72 8.85 -11.30 -7.30
C LEU A 72 8.12 -11.03 -8.62
N GLY A 73 8.79 -11.31 -9.74
CA GLY A 73 8.30 -11.12 -11.11
C GLY A 73 7.36 -12.22 -11.60
#